data_AF-A0A087U395-F1
#
_entry.id   AF-A0A087U395-F1
#
_cell.length_a   1.000
_cell.length_b   1.000
_cell.length_c   1.000
_cell.angle_alpha   90.00
_cell.angle_beta   90.00
_cell.angle_gamma   90.00
#
_symmetry.space_group_name_H-M   'P 1'
#
loop_
_entity.id
_entity.type
_entity.pdbx_description
1 polymer ?
#
loop_
_entity_poly.entity_id
_entity_poly.type
_entity_poly.pdbx_seq_one_letter_code
_entity_poly.pdbx_strand_id
1 'polypeptide(L)'
;MRAAELHRSCALDYLNDLKEISDCRIRLGDYDGALTVLTEMQVIAEKKGVKGNGERIGAFTSILNNVEISRILLLLLLKPPEFKLRPEHAKLLEQYSDIDRDPVDYIEDDLYLLLQSLMIAVKERDESALLLLERDLWPRLTPLQNDILSKILTEYRDYSVSLPYK
;
A
#
# COMPACT_ATOMS: atom_id res chain seq x y z
N MET A 1 -14.25 -31.21 2.01
CA MET A 1 -13.57 -30.17 2.81
C MET A 1 -12.06 -30.17 2.59
N ARG A 2 -11.36 -31.32 2.67
CA ARG A 2 -9.91 -31.44 2.49
C ARG A 2 -9.31 -30.86 1.19
N ALA A 3 -10.01 -30.97 0.05
CA ALA A 3 -9.55 -30.37 -1.22
C ALA A 3 -9.55 -28.84 -1.17
N ALA A 4 -10.53 -28.21 -0.52
CA ALA A 4 -10.60 -26.76 -0.39
C ALA A 4 -9.53 -26.21 0.56
N GLU A 5 -9.21 -26.96 1.62
CA GLU A 5 -8.12 -26.63 2.55
C GLU A 5 -6.75 -26.72 1.88
N LEU A 6 -6.50 -27.79 1.10
CA LEU A 6 -5.26 -27.94 0.34
C LEU A 6 -5.08 -26.81 -0.68
N HIS A 7 -6.16 -26.43 -1.37
CA HIS A 7 -6.15 -25.34 -2.34
C HIS A 7 -5.87 -23.97 -1.70
N ARG A 8 -6.26 -23.79 -0.42
CA ARG A 8 -5.94 -22.57 0.35
C ARG A 8 -4.50 -22.57 0.83
N SER A 9 -3.98 -23.69 1.31
CA SER A 9 -2.57 -23.82 1.70
C SER A 9 -1.66 -23.43 0.53
N CYS A 10 -1.88 -24.04 -0.64
CA CYS A 10 -1.12 -23.74 -1.84
C CYS A 10 -1.23 -22.26 -2.25
N ALA A 11 -2.36 -21.60 -2.01
CA ALA A 11 -2.53 -20.18 -2.29
C ALA A 11 -1.75 -19.30 -1.31
N LEU A 12 -1.68 -19.66 -0.03
CA LEU A 12 -0.86 -18.95 0.96
C LEU A 12 0.63 -19.10 0.65
N ASP A 13 1.07 -20.31 0.30
CA ASP A 13 2.46 -20.58 -0.08
C ASP A 13 2.85 -19.73 -1.30
N TYR A 14 2.00 -19.72 -2.34
CA TYR A 14 2.22 -18.88 -3.53
C TYR A 14 2.23 -17.38 -3.21
N LEU A 15 1.33 -16.90 -2.33
CA LEU A 15 1.33 -15.50 -1.89
C LEU A 15 2.59 -15.13 -1.12
N ASN A 16 3.16 -16.04 -0.33
CA ASN A 16 4.44 -15.80 0.34
C ASN A 16 5.59 -15.71 -0.67
N ASP A 17 5.62 -16.58 -1.67
CA ASP A 17 6.61 -16.49 -2.75
C ASP A 17 6.50 -15.15 -3.51
N LEU A 18 5.28 -14.72 -3.84
CA LEU A 18 5.04 -13.42 -4.48
C LEU A 18 5.47 -12.25 -3.58
N LYS A 19 5.28 -12.36 -2.26
CA LYS A 19 5.74 -11.36 -1.30
C LYS A 19 7.26 -11.20 -1.32
N GLU A 20 8.00 -12.30 -1.31
CA GLU A 20 9.47 -12.25 -1.40
C GLU A 20 9.92 -11.61 -2.71
N ILE A 21 9.22 -11.90 -3.82
CA ILE A 21 9.48 -11.26 -5.12
C ILE A 21 9.20 -9.76 -5.06
N SER A 22 8.06 -9.33 -4.50
CA SER A 22 7.74 -7.90 -4.39
C SER A 22 8.74 -7.17 -3.52
N ASP A 23 9.14 -7.77 -2.39
CA ASP A 23 10.10 -7.17 -1.47
C ASP A 23 11.48 -7.03 -2.13
N CYS A 24 11.90 -8.03 -2.90
CA CYS A 24 13.13 -7.96 -3.68
C CYS A 24 13.07 -6.81 -4.71
N ARG A 25 11.97 -6.69 -5.46
CA ARG A 25 11.78 -5.62 -6.45
C ARG A 25 11.81 -4.23 -5.80
N ILE A 26 11.16 -4.05 -4.66
CA ILE A 26 11.18 -2.79 -3.91
C ILE A 26 12.63 -2.43 -3.50
N ARG A 27 13.40 -3.38 -2.97
CA ARG A 27 14.79 -3.15 -2.57
C ARG A 27 15.69 -2.82 -3.76
N LEU A 28 15.42 -3.39 -4.92
CA LEU A 28 16.13 -3.11 -6.17
C LEU A 28 15.68 -1.80 -6.85
N GLY A 29 14.64 -1.15 -6.34
CA GLY A 29 14.07 0.08 -6.93
C GLY A 29 13.15 -0.16 -8.12
N ASP A 30 12.81 -1.42 -8.44
CA ASP A 30 11.81 -1.77 -9.46
C ASP A 30 10.39 -1.63 -8.89
N TYR A 31 9.96 -0.40 -8.67
CA TYR A 31 8.68 -0.10 -8.05
C TYR A 31 7.47 -0.43 -8.94
N ASP A 32 7.57 -0.24 -10.26
CA ASP A 32 6.52 -0.64 -11.21
C ASP A 32 6.33 -2.16 -11.26
N GLY A 33 7.45 -2.90 -11.27
CA GLY A 33 7.43 -4.35 -11.16
C GLY A 33 6.86 -4.81 -9.82
N ALA A 34 7.21 -4.16 -8.71
CA ALA A 34 6.66 -4.47 -7.40
C ALA A 34 5.14 -4.22 -7.35
N LEU A 35 4.66 -3.09 -7.87
CA LEU A 35 3.22 -2.78 -7.96
C LEU A 35 2.46 -3.83 -8.77
N THR A 36 3.05 -4.37 -9.84
CA THR A 36 2.45 -5.46 -10.62
C THR A 36 2.23 -6.70 -9.76
N VAL A 37 3.26 -7.15 -9.04
CA VAL A 37 3.19 -8.33 -8.17
C VAL A 37 2.20 -8.12 -7.03
N LEU A 38 2.26 -6.97 -6.34
CA LEU A 38 1.34 -6.63 -5.26
C LEU A 38 -0.12 -6.58 -5.73
N THR A 39 -0.37 -6.11 -6.96
CA THR A 39 -1.73 -6.10 -7.53
C THR A 39 -2.23 -7.53 -7.77
N GLU A 40 -1.38 -8.43 -8.26
CA GLU A 40 -1.72 -9.86 -8.38
C GLU A 40 -2.03 -10.48 -7.01
N MET A 41 -1.21 -10.19 -6.00
CA MET A 41 -1.42 -10.67 -4.64
C MET A 41 -2.78 -10.22 -4.08
N GLN A 42 -3.17 -8.95 -4.27
CA GLN A 42 -4.48 -8.43 -3.85
C GLN A 42 -5.61 -9.28 -4.41
N VAL A 43 -5.61 -9.51 -5.74
CA VAL A 43 -6.66 -10.27 -6.43
C VAL A 43 -6.76 -11.70 -5.92
N ILE A 44 -5.63 -12.37 -5.71
CA ILE A 44 -5.58 -13.73 -5.20
C ILE A 44 -6.11 -13.78 -3.77
N ALA A 45 -5.65 -12.86 -2.91
CA ALA A 45 -5.99 -12.85 -1.50
C ALA A 45 -7.47 -12.49 -1.28
N GLU A 46 -8.05 -11.57 -2.05
CA GLU A 46 -9.50 -11.30 -2.02
C GLU A 46 -10.32 -12.50 -2.45
N LYS A 47 -9.92 -13.17 -3.54
CA LYS A 47 -10.66 -14.31 -4.10
C LYS A 47 -10.60 -15.56 -3.23
N LYS A 48 -9.47 -15.81 -2.56
CA LYS A 48 -9.20 -17.03 -1.79
C LYS A 48 -9.37 -16.85 -0.29
N GLY A 49 -9.31 -15.61 0.19
CA GLY A 49 -9.33 -15.26 1.60
C GLY A 49 -10.71 -15.19 2.25
N VAL A 50 -11.77 -15.54 1.53
CA VAL A 50 -13.15 -15.51 2.03
C VAL A 50 -13.68 -16.94 2.20
N LYS A 51 -14.31 -17.20 3.35
CA LYS A 51 -15.01 -18.46 3.64
C LYS A 51 -16.38 -18.49 2.95
N GLY A 52 -17.01 -19.66 2.89
CA GLY A 52 -18.34 -19.81 2.28
C GLY A 52 -19.45 -19.00 2.94
N ASN A 53 -19.26 -18.52 4.18
CA ASN A 53 -20.16 -17.64 4.91
C ASN A 53 -19.84 -16.14 4.75
N GLY A 54 -18.89 -15.77 3.89
CA GLY A 54 -18.50 -14.38 3.66
C GLY A 54 -17.45 -13.83 4.63
N GLU A 55 -17.07 -14.57 5.67
CA GLU A 55 -16.03 -14.14 6.61
C GLU A 55 -14.63 -14.23 6.00
N ARG A 56 -13.78 -13.23 6.31
CA ARG A 56 -12.37 -13.28 5.94
C ARG A 56 -11.58 -14.25 6.80
N ILE A 57 -10.55 -14.84 6.20
CA ILE A 57 -9.58 -15.71 6.85
C ILE A 57 -8.39 -14.84 7.29
N GLY A 58 -8.07 -14.83 8.59
CA GLY A 58 -7.11 -13.91 9.17
C GLY A 58 -5.72 -13.87 8.51
N ALA A 59 -5.20 -15.01 8.04
CA ALA A 59 -3.95 -15.05 7.29
C ALA A 59 -4.00 -14.18 6.02
N PHE A 60 -5.10 -14.27 5.26
CA PHE A 60 -5.29 -13.45 4.07
C PHE A 60 -5.56 -11.98 4.41
N THR A 61 -6.24 -11.70 5.53
CA THR A 61 -6.42 -10.33 6.04
C THR A 61 -5.07 -9.65 6.26
N SER A 62 -4.11 -10.33 6.90
CA SER A 62 -2.76 -9.78 7.13
C SER A 62 -1.99 -9.51 5.83
N ILE A 63 -2.18 -10.37 4.81
CA ILE A 63 -1.57 -10.19 3.49
C ILE A 63 -2.20 -8.99 2.78
N LEU A 64 -3.54 -8.89 2.78
CA LEU A 64 -4.26 -7.78 2.15
C LEU A 64 -3.87 -6.44 2.76
N ASN A 65 -3.80 -6.36 4.09
CA ASN A 65 -3.34 -5.19 4.82
C ASN A 65 -1.95 -4.75 4.34
N ASN A 66 -0.97 -5.67 4.34
CA ASN A 66 0.39 -5.38 3.94
C ASN A 66 0.50 -4.99 2.44
N VAL A 67 -0.26 -5.66 1.57
CA VAL A 67 -0.30 -5.39 0.14
C VAL A 67 -0.89 -4.01 -0.14
N GLU A 68 -2.03 -3.67 0.47
CA GLU A 68 -2.71 -2.39 0.24
C GLU A 68 -1.84 -1.21 0.68
N ILE A 69 -1.27 -1.27 1.89
CA ILE A 69 -0.35 -0.25 2.39
C ILE A 69 0.84 -0.07 1.45
N SER A 70 1.48 -1.16 1.03
CA SER A 70 2.65 -1.10 0.15
C SER A 70 2.29 -0.51 -1.22
N ARG A 71 1.11 -0.85 -1.77
CA ARG A 71 0.63 -0.30 -3.04
C ARG A 71 0.40 1.20 -2.95
N ILE A 72 -0.24 1.69 -1.88
CA ILE A 72 -0.47 3.12 -1.68
C ILE A 72 0.86 3.85 -1.59
N LEU A 73 1.78 3.39 -0.73
CA LEU A 73 3.08 4.03 -0.56
C LEU A 73 3.87 4.07 -1.88
N LEU A 74 3.87 2.98 -2.65
CA LEU A 74 4.53 2.96 -3.97
C LEU A 74 3.87 3.91 -4.98
N LEU A 75 2.54 4.02 -4.99
CA LEU A 75 1.85 4.97 -5.87
C LEU A 75 2.12 6.42 -5.49
N LEU A 76 2.18 6.72 -4.19
CA LEU A 76 2.55 8.04 -3.66
C LEU A 76 4.02 8.38 -3.93
N LEU A 77 4.91 7.38 -3.98
CA LEU A 77 6.31 7.56 -4.38
C LEU A 77 6.45 7.78 -5.89
N LEU A 78 5.85 6.91 -6.70
CA LEU A 78 6.01 6.93 -8.16
C LEU A 78 5.31 8.11 -8.84
N LYS A 79 4.19 8.59 -8.26
CA LYS A 79 3.35 9.67 -8.82
C LYS A 79 3.13 9.50 -10.33
N PRO A 80 2.66 8.31 -10.78
CA PRO A 80 2.51 8.04 -12.20
C PRO A 80 1.52 9.04 -12.83
N PRO A 81 1.77 9.53 -14.05
CA PRO A 81 0.83 10.40 -14.73
C PRO A 81 -0.45 9.62 -15.06
N GLU A 82 -1.59 10.30 -15.10
CA GLU A 82 -2.93 9.68 -15.24
C GLU A 82 -3.02 8.70 -16.43
N PHE A 83 -2.39 9.02 -17.57
CA PHE A 83 -2.39 8.18 -18.77
C PHE A 83 -1.59 6.87 -18.64
N LYS A 84 -0.74 6.73 -17.62
CA LYS A 84 -0.01 5.48 -17.29
C LYS A 84 -0.65 4.71 -16.14
N LEU A 85 -1.64 5.31 -15.47
CA LEU A 85 -2.24 4.73 -14.29
C LEU A 85 -3.20 3.61 -14.71
N ARG A 86 -2.98 2.41 -14.17
CA ARG A 86 -3.90 1.29 -14.38
C ARG A 86 -5.22 1.55 -13.65
N PRO A 87 -6.37 1.07 -14.16
CA PRO A 87 -7.67 1.32 -13.53
C PRO A 87 -7.73 0.89 -12.05
N GLU A 88 -7.12 -0.24 -11.70
CA GLU A 88 -7.04 -0.70 -10.30
C GLU A 88 -6.23 0.21 -9.38
N HIS A 89 -5.28 0.98 -9.93
CA HIS A 89 -4.46 1.93 -9.18
C HIS A 89 -5.17 3.27 -9.03
N ALA A 90 -5.85 3.72 -10.10
CA ALA A 90 -6.72 4.89 -10.07
C ALA A 90 -7.80 4.74 -9.01
N LYS A 91 -8.48 3.58 -8.99
CA LYS A 91 -9.51 3.27 -8.00
C LYS A 91 -8.97 3.28 -6.56
N LEU A 92 -7.76 2.75 -6.35
CA LEU A 92 -7.12 2.74 -5.04
C LEU A 92 -6.79 4.17 -4.57
N LEU A 93 -6.27 5.01 -5.45
CA LEU A 93 -6.01 6.42 -5.13
C LEU A 93 -7.33 7.17 -4.85
N GLU A 94 -8.36 7.00 -5.69
CA GLU A 94 -9.67 7.60 -5.43
C GLU A 94 -10.22 7.20 -4.06
N GLN A 95 -10.11 5.93 -3.69
CA GLN A 95 -10.53 5.41 -2.39
C GLN A 95 -9.87 6.14 -1.21
N TYR A 96 -8.56 6.39 -1.28
CA TYR A 96 -7.83 7.05 -0.19
C TYR A 96 -7.89 8.58 -0.25
N SER A 97 -8.36 9.15 -1.36
CA SER A 97 -8.61 10.60 -1.48
C SER A 97 -9.96 11.03 -0.93
N ASP A 98 -10.88 10.08 -0.74
CA ASP A 98 -12.25 10.29 -0.27
C ASP A 98 -12.31 10.12 1.25
N ILE A 99 -12.33 11.24 1.99
CA ILE A 99 -12.30 11.24 3.46
C ILE A 99 -13.55 10.64 4.11
N ASP A 100 -14.67 10.63 3.40
CA ASP A 100 -15.94 10.10 3.89
C ASP A 100 -16.09 8.60 3.61
N ARG A 101 -15.09 7.98 2.96
CA ARG A 101 -15.13 6.56 2.61
C ARG A 101 -14.79 5.70 3.82
N ASP A 102 -15.66 4.71 4.06
CA ASP A 102 -15.46 3.70 5.08
C ASP A 102 -14.15 2.90 4.87
N PRO A 103 -13.45 2.54 5.96
CA PRO A 103 -12.29 1.66 5.91
C PRO A 103 -12.60 0.31 5.27
N VAL A 104 -11.60 -0.29 4.64
CA VAL A 104 -11.66 -1.69 4.24
C VAL A 104 -11.63 -2.60 5.47
N ASP A 105 -12.30 -3.74 5.39
CA ASP A 105 -12.47 -4.69 6.49
C ASP A 105 -11.20 -5.50 6.87
N TYR A 106 -10.04 -5.10 6.35
CA TYR A 106 -8.73 -5.68 6.65
C TYR A 106 -7.67 -4.66 7.08
N ILE A 107 -8.04 -3.38 7.25
CA ILE A 107 -7.18 -2.33 7.80
C ILE A 107 -7.88 -1.73 9.01
N GLU A 108 -7.14 -1.49 10.09
CA GLU A 108 -7.66 -0.81 11.27
C GLU A 108 -8.02 0.64 10.94
N ASP A 109 -9.15 1.11 11.46
CA ASP A 109 -9.72 2.44 11.16
C ASP A 109 -8.70 3.59 11.35
N ASP A 110 -7.97 3.58 12.47
CA ASP A 110 -6.92 4.58 12.75
C ASP A 110 -5.83 4.58 11.69
N LEU A 111 -5.37 3.39 11.27
CA LEU A 111 -4.34 3.26 10.24
C LEU A 111 -4.87 3.69 8.87
N TYR A 112 -6.12 3.35 8.56
CA TYR A 112 -6.78 3.77 7.33
C TYR A 112 -6.86 5.31 7.24
N LEU A 113 -7.26 5.97 8.33
CA LEU A 113 -7.33 7.42 8.42
C LEU A 113 -5.94 8.08 8.27
N LEU A 114 -4.91 7.50 8.88
CA LEU A 114 -3.53 7.99 8.72
C LEU A 114 -3.05 7.87 7.25
N LEU A 115 -3.43 6.80 6.54
CA LEU A 115 -3.10 6.63 5.12
C LEU A 115 -3.85 7.61 4.22
N GLN A 116 -5.14 7.90 4.49
CA GLN A 116 -5.88 8.97 3.80
C GLN A 116 -5.22 10.33 4.04
N SER A 117 -4.88 10.63 5.30
CA SER A 117 -4.18 11.87 5.67
C SER A 117 -2.83 12.00 4.97
N LEU A 118 -2.07 10.91 4.86
CA LEU A 118 -0.82 10.87 4.09
C LEU A 118 -1.06 11.18 2.62
N MET A 119 -2.05 10.55 1.99
CA MET A 119 -2.38 10.82 0.60
C MET A 119 -2.71 12.30 0.36
N ILE A 120 -3.51 12.90 1.24
CA ILE A 120 -3.88 14.31 1.15
C ILE A 120 -2.65 15.20 1.34
N ALA A 121 -1.83 14.96 2.37
CA ALA A 121 -0.62 15.74 2.62
C ALA A 121 0.38 15.66 1.45
N VAL A 122 0.54 14.48 0.83
CA VAL A 122 1.36 14.30 -0.39
C VAL A 122 0.80 15.11 -1.56
N LYS A 123 -0.52 15.12 -1.75
CA LYS A 123 -1.21 15.85 -2.84
C LYS A 123 -1.12 17.37 -2.66
N GLU A 124 -1.30 17.85 -1.44
CA GLU A 124 -1.26 19.28 -1.08
C GLU A 124 0.17 19.81 -0.88
N ARG A 125 1.16 18.90 -0.84
CA ARG A 125 2.55 19.20 -0.51
C ARG A 125 2.72 19.85 0.87
N ASP A 126 1.94 19.40 1.85
CA ASP A 126 2.03 19.89 3.23
C ASP A 126 3.17 19.17 3.98
N GLU A 127 4.36 19.78 3.97
CA GLU A 127 5.54 19.27 4.66
C GLU A 127 5.34 19.13 6.18
N SER A 128 4.58 20.02 6.80
CA SER A 128 4.36 19.99 8.25
C SER A 128 3.48 18.80 8.63
N ALA A 129 2.41 18.57 7.87
CA ALA A 129 1.56 17.40 8.05
C ALA A 129 2.34 16.09 7.80
N LEU A 130 3.18 16.06 6.75
CA LEU A 130 4.00 14.89 6.42
C LEU A 130 4.95 14.48 7.56
N LEU A 131 5.56 15.44 8.27
CA LEU A 131 6.43 15.15 9.42
C LEU A 131 5.66 14.58 10.62
N LEU A 132 4.45 15.08 10.88
CA LEU A 132 3.61 14.55 11.95
C LEU A 132 3.13 13.14 11.63
N LEU A 133 2.72 12.91 10.37
CA LEU A 133 2.26 11.63 9.89
C LEU A 133 3.38 10.58 9.87
N GLU A 134 4.64 10.97 9.60
CA GLU A 134 5.80 10.07 9.71
C GLU A 134 5.85 9.42 11.10
N ARG A 135 5.78 10.24 12.16
CA ARG A 135 5.84 9.76 13.55
C ARG A 135 4.72 8.77 13.87
N ASP A 136 3.50 9.05 13.39
CA ASP A 136 2.31 8.29 13.75
C ASP A 136 2.16 7.00 12.90
N LEU A 137 2.66 7.00 11.66
CA LEU A 137 2.70 5.84 10.76
C LEU A 137 3.88 4.90 11.07
N TRP A 138 5.06 5.43 11.42
CA TRP A 138 6.28 4.63 11.59
C TRP A 138 6.13 3.34 12.42
N PRO A 139 5.49 3.36 13.62
CA PRO A 139 5.35 2.15 14.43
C PRO A 139 4.32 1.15 13.87
N ARG A 140 3.47 1.57 12.92
CA ARG A 140 2.40 0.76 12.33
C ARG A 140 2.82 0.10 11.01
N LEU A 141 3.93 0.54 10.42
CA LEU A 141 4.45 0.05 9.15
C LEU A 141 5.57 -0.98 9.35
N THR A 142 5.73 -1.85 8.37
CA THR A 142 6.90 -2.74 8.30
C THR A 142 8.18 -1.95 7.96
N PRO A 143 9.38 -2.47 8.25
CA PRO A 143 10.63 -1.79 7.90
C PRO A 143 10.72 -1.39 6.43
N LEU A 144 10.30 -2.29 5.52
CA LEU A 144 10.32 -2.01 4.08
C LEU A 144 9.33 -0.91 3.68
N GLN A 145 8.17 -0.85 4.32
CA GLN A 145 7.20 0.24 4.12
C GLN A 145 7.71 1.57 4.68
N ASN A 146 8.39 1.53 5.84
CA ASN A 146 9.07 2.71 6.40
C ASN A 146 10.17 3.22 5.47
N ASP A 147 10.94 2.34 4.82
CA ASP A 147 11.93 2.75 3.82
C ASP A 147 11.28 3.49 2.64
N ILE A 148 10.11 3.03 2.16
CA ILE A 148 9.34 3.71 1.11
C ILE A 148 8.83 5.07 1.62
N LEU A 149 8.26 5.11 2.83
CA LEU A 149 7.77 6.34 3.45
C LEU A 149 8.90 7.38 3.57
N SER A 150 10.08 7.01 4.07
CA SER A 150 11.24 7.89 4.15
C SER A 150 11.67 8.43 2.79
N LYS A 151 11.59 7.61 1.72
CA LYS A 151 11.87 8.06 0.35
C LYS A 151 10.87 9.12 -0.10
N ILE A 152 9.57 8.90 0.13
CA ILE A 152 8.54 9.91 -0.16
C ILE A 152 8.91 11.22 0.54
N LEU A 153 9.14 11.18 1.85
CA LEU A 153 9.44 12.38 2.65
C LEU A 153 10.73 13.09 2.22
N THR A 154 11.74 12.34 1.79
CA THR A 154 13.01 12.91 1.29
C THR A 154 12.78 13.73 0.03
N GLU A 155 11.93 13.27 -0.90
CA GLU A 155 11.59 14.06 -2.09
C GLU A 155 11.02 15.43 -1.72
N TYR A 156 10.15 15.49 -0.70
CA TYR A 156 9.54 16.75 -0.26
C TYR A 156 10.53 17.67 0.44
N ARG A 157 11.45 17.12 1.24
CA ARG A 157 12.52 17.92 1.89
C ARG A 157 13.48 18.54 0.87
N ASP A 158 13.81 17.84 -0.21
CA ASP A 158 14.76 18.33 -1.22
C ASP A 158 14.19 19.47 -2.10
N TYR A 159 12.86 19.55 -2.29
CA TYR A 159 12.24 20.67 -3.00
C TYR A 159 12.42 22.02 -2.28
N SER A 160 12.53 22.03 -0.95
CA SER A 160 12.74 23.25 -0.14
C SER A 160 14.08 23.96 -0.40
N VAL A 161 15.10 23.24 -0.89
CA VAL A 161 16.44 23.78 -1.15
C VAL A 161 16.54 24.44 -2.54
N SER A 162 15.53 24.27 -3.39
CA SER A 162 15.57 24.68 -4.81
C SER A 162 14.86 26.00 -5.15
N LEU A 163 14.48 26.82 -4.17
CA LEU A 163 13.97 28.17 -4.45
C LEU A 163 15.14 29.15 -4.64
N PRO A 164 15.45 29.61 -5.87
CA PRO A 164 16.33 30.74 -6.05
C PRO A 164 15.62 31.98 -5.48
N TYR A 165 16.28 32.66 -4.53
CA TYR A 165 15.95 34.03 -4.17
C TYR A 165 15.78 34.85 -5.45
N LYS A 166 14.57 35.38 -5.66
CA LYS A 166 14.32 36.52 -6.55
C LYS A 166 14.00 37.73 -5.71
#